data_AF-A0A954B1M4-F1
#
_entry.id   AF-A0A954B1M4-F1
#
_cell.length_a   1.000
_cell.length_b   1.000
_cell.length_c   1.000
_cell.angle_alpha   90.00
_cell.angle_beta   90.00
_cell.angle_gamma   90.00
#
_symmetry.space_group_name_H-M   'P 1'
#
loop_
_entity.id
_entity.type
_entity.pdbx_description
1 polymer ?
#
loop_
_entity_poly.entity_id
_entity_poly.type
_entity_poly.pdbx_seq_one_letter_code
_entity_poly.pdbx_strand_id
1 'polypeptide(L)'
;MTVAVEFDAVNIVFGEAPATALAPMDAGKSRAEVQEATGQVLGVHNATLSVAEGEILVLMGLSGSGKSTLLRAVNGLNPVVRGEVRVNDGSAMVSVTHANARTLRRIRQHRVAMVFQQFGLLP
;
A
#
# COMPACT_ATOMS: atom_id res chain seq x y z
N MET A 1 -13.50 3.25 -19.10
CA MET A 1 -12.21 2.65 -18.70
C MET A 1 -12.43 1.95 -17.37
N THR A 2 -12.10 0.67 -17.26
CA THR A 2 -12.29 -0.10 -16.03
C THR A 2 -11.08 0.14 -15.12
N VAL A 3 -11.30 0.45 -13.84
CA VAL A 3 -10.21 0.56 -12.86
C VAL A 3 -9.69 -0.84 -12.54
N ALA A 4 -8.37 -1.01 -12.54
CA ALA A 4 -7.69 -2.26 -12.19
C ALA A 4 -7.20 -2.25 -10.73
N VAL A 5 -6.65 -1.12 -10.28
CA VAL A 5 -6.15 -0.94 -8.91
C VAL A 5 -6.56 0.45 -8.42
N GLU A 6 -6.99 0.54 -7.16
CA GLU A 6 -7.35 1.79 -6.52
C GLU A 6 -6.69 1.88 -5.14
N PHE A 7 -6.12 3.05 -4.87
CA PHE A 7 -5.66 3.48 -3.55
C PHE A 7 -6.54 4.65 -3.13
N ASP A 8 -7.17 4.53 -1.97
CA ASP A 8 -8.07 5.52 -1.40
C ASP A 8 -7.57 5.95 -0.01
N ALA A 9 -6.98 7.15 0.07
CA ALA A 9 -6.45 7.75 1.28
C ALA A 9 -5.52 6.82 2.08
N VAL A 10 -4.64 6.09 1.39
CA VAL A 10 -3.83 5.01 1.98
C VAL A 10 -2.72 5.56 2.86
N ASN A 11 -2.66 5.07 4.09
CA ASN A 11 -1.63 5.36 5.08
C ASN A 11 -0.98 4.06 5.53
N ILE A 12 0.35 4.00 5.44
CA ILE A 12 1.15 2.83 5.85
C ILE A 12 2.22 3.33 6.81
N VAL A 13 2.20 2.76 8.02
CA VAL A 13 3.08 3.12 9.12
C VAL A 13 3.64 1.83 9.72
N PHE A 14 4.92 1.84 10.06
CA PHE A 14 5.61 0.71 10.65
C PHE A 14 5.94 0.97 12.12
N GLY A 15 5.96 -0.07 12.94
CA GLY A 15 6.24 -0.01 14.37
C GLY A 15 5.16 -0.74 15.18
N GLU A 16 5.31 -0.71 16.51
CA GLU A 16 4.47 -1.46 17.43
C GLU A 16 3.04 -0.89 17.59
N ALA A 17 2.85 0.41 17.34
CA ALA A 17 1.56 1.09 17.52
C ALA A 17 1.26 2.06 16.36
N PRO A 18 1.10 1.57 15.10
CA PRO A 18 1.07 2.41 13.91
C PRO A 18 -0.02 3.49 13.89
N ALA A 19 -1.17 3.21 14.53
CA ALA A 19 -2.29 4.14 14.61
C ALA A 19 -1.96 5.44 15.37
N THR A 20 -1.00 5.40 16.30
CA THR A 20 -0.57 6.58 17.08
C THR A 20 0.07 7.66 16.21
N ALA A 21 0.60 7.29 15.03
CA ALA A 21 1.20 8.21 14.07
C ALA A 21 0.17 9.01 13.28
N LEU A 22 -1.09 8.58 13.20
CA LEU A 22 -2.09 9.22 12.33
C LEU A 22 -2.35 10.68 12.69
N ALA A 23 -2.53 10.98 13.98
CA ALA A 23 -2.80 12.34 14.45
C ALA A 23 -1.66 13.33 14.14
N PRO A 24 -0.37 13.05 14.46
CA PRO A 24 0.71 13.94 14.08
C PRO A 24 0.94 14.01 12.56
N MET A 25 0.67 12.93 11.81
CA MET A 25 0.70 12.94 10.34
C MET A 25 -0.35 13.91 9.76
N ASP A 26 -1.58 13.86 10.26
CA ASP A 26 -2.67 14.75 9.82
C ASP A 26 -2.40 16.22 10.17
N ALA A 27 -1.68 16.45 11.28
CA ALA A 27 -1.17 17.77 11.65
C ALA A 27 0.00 18.25 10.76
N GLY A 28 0.41 17.49 9.75
CA GLY A 28 1.46 17.87 8.81
C GLY A 28 2.88 17.77 9.36
N LYS A 29 3.08 17.07 10.49
CA LYS A 29 4.41 16.86 11.05
C LYS A 29 5.30 16.08 10.08
N SER A 30 6.58 16.41 10.08
CA SER A 30 7.58 15.69 9.31
C SER A 30 7.76 14.26 9.82
N ARG A 31 8.35 13.40 8.98
CA ARG A 31 8.66 12.02 9.33
C ARG A 31 9.52 11.90 10.60
N ALA A 32 10.47 12.82 10.80
CA ALA A 32 11.33 12.83 11.98
C ALA A 32 10.53 13.16 13.24
N GLU A 33 9.68 14.19 13.19
CA GLU A 33 8.84 14.58 14.32
C GLU A 33 7.80 13.52 14.68
N VAL A 34 7.21 12.85 13.69
CA VAL A 34 6.30 11.71 13.92
C VAL A 34 7.03 10.58 14.63
N GLN A 35 8.24 10.24 14.17
CA GLN A 35 9.04 9.17 14.76
C GLN A 35 9.47 9.49 16.19
N GLU A 36 9.92 10.71 16.46
CA GLU A 36 10.28 11.16 17.81
C GLU A 36 9.09 11.13 18.77
N ALA A 37 7.91 11.57 18.31
CA ALA A 37 6.72 11.65 19.16
C ALA A 37 6.05 10.30 19.44
N THR A 38 6.18 9.32 18.53
CA THR A 38 5.36 8.09 18.57
C THR A 38 6.18 6.80 18.53
N GLY A 39 7.47 6.87 18.22
CA GLY A 39 8.30 5.70 17.92
C GLY A 39 7.93 4.97 16.63
N GLN A 40 6.99 5.50 15.83
CA GLN A 40 6.51 4.87 14.60
C GLN A 40 7.22 5.46 13.37
N VAL A 41 7.41 4.64 12.34
CA VAL A 41 8.04 5.05 11.07
C VAL A 41 6.98 5.27 10.00
N LEU A 42 6.84 6.51 9.56
CA LEU A 42 5.97 6.89 8.44
C LEU A 42 6.49 6.28 7.12
N GLY A 43 5.67 5.44 6.49
CA GLY A 43 5.95 4.83 5.19
C GLY A 43 5.24 5.51 4.02
N VAL A 44 3.92 5.69 4.14
CA VAL A 44 3.05 6.36 3.16
C VAL A 44 2.03 7.20 3.91
N HIS A 45 1.78 8.42 3.44
CA HIS A 45 0.79 9.34 4.01
C HIS A 45 -0.22 9.76 2.93
N ASN A 46 -1.50 9.47 3.19
CA ASN A 46 -2.65 9.90 2.40
C ASN A 46 -2.52 9.72 0.87
N ALA A 47 -2.11 8.54 0.41
CA ALA A 47 -1.98 8.27 -1.02
C ALA A 47 -3.33 7.91 -1.66
N THR A 48 -3.76 8.69 -2.64
CA THR A 48 -4.96 8.44 -3.45
C THR A 48 -4.60 8.44 -4.94
N LEU A 49 -4.85 7.32 -5.61
CA LEU A 49 -4.65 7.17 -7.06
C LEU A 49 -5.39 5.94 -7.59
N SER A 50 -5.72 5.94 -8.87
CA SER A 50 -6.31 4.80 -9.58
C SER A 50 -5.47 4.45 -10.79
N VAL A 51 -5.39 3.16 -11.11
CA VAL A 51 -4.76 2.64 -12.32
C VAL A 51 -5.82 1.94 -13.16
N ALA A 52 -5.99 2.37 -14.40
CA ALA A 52 -6.91 1.76 -15.35
C ALA A 52 -6.36 0.45 -15.92
N GLU A 53 -7.25 -0.41 -16.40
CA GLU A 53 -6.86 -1.59 -17.17
C GLU A 53 -6.09 -1.19 -18.44
N GLY A 54 -4.94 -1.83 -18.65
CA GLY A 54 -4.02 -1.51 -19.76
C GLY A 54 -3.12 -0.30 -19.51
N GLU A 55 -3.29 0.43 -18.40
CA GLU A 55 -2.44 1.56 -18.05
C GLU A 55 -1.09 1.10 -17.50
N ILE A 56 -0.02 1.76 -17.94
CA ILE A 56 1.32 1.63 -17.35
C ILE A 56 1.55 2.83 -16.44
N LEU A 57 1.39 2.64 -15.13
CA LEU A 57 1.73 3.63 -14.12
C LEU A 57 3.20 3.49 -13.70
N VAL A 58 3.96 4.59 -13.75
CA VAL A 58 5.33 4.65 -13.22
C VAL A 58 5.37 5.48 -11.94
N LEU A 59 5.76 4.87 -10.82
CA LEU A 59 5.94 5.57 -9.55
C LEU A 59 7.42 5.97 -9.37
N MET A 60 7.71 7.27 -9.45
CA MET A 60 9.08 7.82 -9.32
C MET A 60 9.30 8.53 -7.97
N GLY A 61 10.56 8.64 -7.55
CA GLY A 61 10.94 9.35 -6.32
C GLY A 61 12.22 8.82 -5.67
N LEU A 62 12.77 9.58 -4.71
CA LEU A 62 14.02 9.24 -4.01
C LEU A 62 13.94 7.91 -3.23
N SER A 63 15.09 7.32 -2.93
CA SER A 63 15.14 6.16 -2.02
C SER A 63 14.48 6.50 -0.68
N GLY A 64 13.69 5.58 -0.14
CA GLY A 64 12.97 5.79 1.12
C GLY A 64 11.66 6.60 1.04
N SER A 65 11.24 7.05 -0.14
CA SER A 65 10.01 7.84 -0.33
C SER A 65 8.68 7.05 -0.26
N GLY A 66 8.73 5.76 0.07
CA GLY A 66 7.51 4.92 0.23
C GLY A 66 7.01 4.21 -1.04
N LYS A 67 7.72 4.28 -2.17
CA LYS A 67 7.27 3.69 -3.45
C LYS A 67 7.01 2.19 -3.38
N SER A 68 8.03 1.43 -3.01
CA SER A 68 7.91 -0.02 -2.83
C SER A 68 6.99 -0.37 -1.66
N THR A 69 6.81 0.55 -0.69
CA THR A 69 5.87 0.39 0.40
C THR A 69 4.43 0.39 -0.12
N LEU A 70 4.09 1.37 -0.95
CA LEU A 70 2.78 1.50 -1.59
C LEU A 70 2.49 0.34 -2.55
N LEU A 71 3.45 -0.02 -3.41
CA LEU A 71 3.28 -1.12 -4.38
C LEU A 71 3.02 -2.46 -3.68
N ARG A 72 3.71 -2.74 -2.57
CA ARG A 72 3.50 -3.97 -1.78
C ARG A 72 2.13 -4.03 -1.10
N ALA A 73 1.45 -2.90 -0.92
CA ALA A 73 0.10 -2.87 -0.37
C ALA A 73 -0.95 -3.45 -1.33
N VAL A 74 -0.73 -3.35 -2.65
CA VAL A 74 -1.58 -3.98 -3.68
C VAL A 74 -1.67 -5.48 -3.50
N ASN A 75 -0.57 -6.11 -3.07
CA ASN A 75 -0.55 -7.54 -2.79
C ASN A 75 -0.86 -7.89 -1.32
N GLY A 76 -1.19 -6.90 -0.50
CA GLY A 76 -1.42 -7.06 0.94
C GLY A 76 -0.17 -7.51 1.71
N LEU A 77 1.04 -7.20 1.23
CA LEU A 77 2.28 -7.48 1.96
C LEU A 77 2.59 -6.41 3.01
N ASN A 78 2.14 -5.18 2.79
CA ASN A 78 2.23 -4.11 3.77
C ASN A 78 0.82 -3.77 4.28
N PRO A 79 0.56 -3.92 5.60
CA PRO A 79 -0.70 -3.55 6.20
C PRO A 79 -0.98 -2.04 6.04
N VAL A 80 -2.24 -1.72 5.72
CA VAL A 80 -2.74 -0.35 5.65
C VAL A 80 -3.36 0.00 6.99
N VAL A 81 -2.93 1.11 7.58
CA VAL A 81 -3.38 1.57 8.91
C VAL A 81 -4.64 2.43 8.81
N ARG A 82 -4.78 3.17 7.71
CA ARG A 82 -5.96 3.98 7.38
C ARG A 82 -6.09 4.06 5.86
N GLY A 83 -7.33 4.06 5.37
CA GLY A 83 -7.63 4.05 3.95
C GLY A 83 -7.74 2.64 3.40
N GLU A 84 -7.81 2.51 2.08
CA GLU A 84 -8.13 1.25 1.43
C GLU A 84 -7.37 1.05 0.12
N VAL A 85 -6.93 -0.19 -0.11
CA VAL A 85 -6.43 -0.65 -1.41
C VAL A 85 -7.42 -1.64 -1.97
N ARG A 86 -7.89 -1.41 -3.20
CA ARG A 86 -8.82 -2.28 -3.90
C ARG A 86 -8.22 -2.77 -5.22
N VAL A 87 -8.48 -4.02 -5.56
CA VAL A 87 -8.03 -4.65 -6.82
C VAL A 87 -9.24 -5.21 -7.54
N ASN A 88 -9.31 -5.00 -8.85
CA ASN A 88 -10.34 -5.58 -9.69
C ASN A 88 -10.13 -7.09 -9.83
N ASP A 89 -11.13 -7.86 -9.39
CA ASP A 89 -11.11 -9.33 -9.48
C ASP A 89 -11.96 -9.88 -10.65
N GLY A 90 -12.24 -9.04 -11.64
CA GLY A 90 -13.00 -9.34 -12.85
C GLY A 90 -14.52 -9.21 -12.69
N SER A 91 -15.06 -9.41 -11.48
CA SER A 91 -16.48 -9.20 -11.18
C SER A 91 -16.76 -7.95 -10.35
N ALA A 92 -15.79 -7.52 -9.53
CA ALA A 92 -15.91 -6.36 -8.65
C ALA A 92 -14.53 -5.88 -8.19
N MET A 93 -14.48 -4.65 -7.65
CA MET A 93 -13.35 -4.17 -6.86
C MET A 93 -13.36 -4.85 -5.49
N VAL A 94 -12.28 -5.54 -5.15
CA VAL A 94 -12.13 -6.27 -3.89
C VAL A 94 -11.12 -5.57 -3.00
N SER A 95 -11.52 -5.30 -1.75
CA SER A 95 -10.64 -4.75 -0.73
C SER A 95 -9.50 -5.70 -0.41
N VAL A 96 -8.26 -5.30 -0.66
CA VAL A 96 -7.07 -6.02 -0.20
C VAL A 96 -6.83 -5.73 1.29
N THR A 97 -7.12 -4.50 1.73
CA THR A 97 -6.95 -4.07 3.14
C THR A 97 -7.77 -4.91 4.11
N HIS A 98 -9.03 -5.20 3.76
CA HIS A 98 -9.98 -5.90 4.64
C HIS A 98 -10.27 -7.35 4.22
N ALA A 99 -9.56 -7.87 3.20
CA ALA A 99 -9.78 -9.23 2.73
C ALA A 99 -9.29 -10.27 3.75
N ASN A 100 -10.10 -11.32 3.91
CA ASN A 100 -9.67 -12.52 4.62
C ASN A 100 -8.58 -13.28 3.83
N ALA A 101 -7.89 -14.21 4.50
CA ALA A 101 -6.79 -14.97 3.92
C ALA A 101 -7.16 -15.72 2.63
N ARG A 102 -8.38 -16.26 2.53
CA ARG A 102 -8.87 -16.95 1.33
C ARG A 102 -8.96 -16.01 0.14
N THR A 103 -9.52 -14.82 0.36
CA THR A 103 -9.70 -13.80 -0.67
C THR A 103 -8.35 -13.24 -1.12
N LEU A 104 -7.46 -12.93 -0.17
CA LEU A 104 -6.08 -12.51 -0.48
C LEU A 104 -5.33 -13.54 -1.30
N ARG A 105 -5.46 -14.83 -0.97
CA ARG A 105 -4.83 -15.91 -1.73
C ARG A 105 -5.34 -15.95 -3.18
N ARG A 106 -6.65 -15.80 -3.39
CA ARG A 106 -7.24 -15.75 -4.74
C ARG A 106 -6.69 -14.58 -5.55
N ILE A 107 -6.66 -13.37 -4.98
CA ILE A 107 -6.12 -12.17 -5.63
C ILE A 107 -4.65 -12.38 -6.03
N ARG A 108 -3.83 -12.90 -5.10
CA ARG A 108 -2.42 -13.23 -5.31
C ARG A 108 -2.17 -14.27 -6.39
N GLN A 109 -3.12 -15.18 -6.63
CA GLN A 109 -2.98 -16.26 -7.61
C GLN A 109 -3.47 -15.87 -9.00
N HIS A 110 -4.43 -14.95 -9.10
CA HIS A 110 -5.15 -14.70 -10.36
C HIS A 110 -5.10 -13.26 -10.87
N ARG A 111 -4.74 -12.29 -10.02
CA ARG A 111 -4.83 -10.85 -10.37
C ARG A 111 -3.54 -10.09 -10.18
N VAL A 112 -2.75 -10.43 -9.17
CA VAL A 112 -1.53 -9.69 -8.81
C VAL A 112 -0.31 -10.59 -8.91
N ALA A 113 0.67 -10.18 -9.72
CA ALA A 113 2.01 -10.74 -9.75
C ALA A 113 3.02 -9.66 -9.33
N MET A 114 4.15 -10.06 -8.76
CA MET A 114 5.24 -9.15 -8.40
C MET A 114 6.56 -9.63 -8.97
N VAL A 115 7.33 -8.68 -9.49
CA VAL A 115 8.72 -8.84 -9.90
C VAL A 115 9.58 -7.99 -8.97
N PHE A 116 10.66 -8.58 -8.45
CA PHE A 116 11.54 -7.94 -7.47
C PHE A 116 12.84 -7.49 -8.14
N GLN A 117 13.45 -6.44 -7.59
CA GLN A 117 14.73 -5.90 -8.09
C GLN A 117 15.87 -6.94 -8.01
N GLN A 118 15.95 -7.66 -6.88
CA GLN A 118 16.76 -8.86 -6.78
C GLN A 118 15.86 -10.06 -7.05
N PHE A 119 16.29 -10.96 -7.94
CA PHE A 119 15.47 -12.09 -8.34
C PHE A 119 15.14 -12.97 -7.12
N GLY A 120 13.86 -13.03 -6.76
CA GLY A 120 13.34 -13.84 -5.65
C GLY A 120 13.19 -15.31 -6.03
N LEU A 121 14.23 -15.91 -6.57
CA LEU A 121 14.24 -17.30 -7.01
C LEU A 121 14.40 -18.23 -5.81
N LEU A 122 13.68 -19.35 -5.81
CA LEU A 122 13.97 -20.46 -4.92
C LEU A 122 15.21 -21.20 -5.48
N PRO A 123 16.24 -21.48 -4.65
CA PRO A 123 17.38 -22.26 -5.08
C PRO A 123 17.00 -23.72 -5.37
#